data_AF-A0AA48M0K1-F1
#
_entry.id   AF-A0AA48M0K1-F1
#
_cell.length_a   1.000
_cell.length_b   1.000
_cell.length_c   1.000
_cell.angle_alpha   90.00
_cell.angle_beta   90.00
_cell.angle_gamma   90.00
#
_symmetry.space_group_name_H-M   'P 1'
#
loop_
_entity.id
_entity.type
_entity.pdbx_description
1 polymer ?
#
loop_
_entity_poly.entity_id
_entity_poly.type
_entity_poly.pdbx_seq_one_letter_code
_entity_poly.pdbx_strand_id
1 'polypeptide(L)'
;MCENSTNELSSLRKTLGLTQVEMAEKMGMKGRAYHELESGRSATRQIHINAAERVALDIAIERGNPMLAPVTVRRAALELARLISG
;
A
#
# COMPACT_ATOMS: atom_id res chain seq x y z
N MET A 1 -9.05 -3.59 -20.20
CA MET A 1 -9.89 -4.45 -19.33
C MET A 1 -9.38 -4.26 -17.92
N CYS A 2 -10.16 -3.59 -17.07
CA CYS A 2 -9.74 -3.15 -15.73
C CYS A 2 -10.49 -3.98 -14.68
N GLU A 3 -9.91 -5.11 -14.32
CA GLU A 3 -10.45 -5.99 -13.27
C GLU A 3 -9.25 -6.54 -12.48
N ASN A 4 -8.65 -5.73 -11.59
CA ASN A 4 -7.53 -6.19 -10.74
C ASN A 4 -7.35 -5.46 -9.39
N SER A 5 -8.09 -4.38 -9.10
CA SER A 5 -7.78 -3.49 -7.96
C SER A 5 -8.10 -4.06 -6.56
N THR A 6 -8.95 -5.08 -6.44
CA THR A 6 -9.26 -5.75 -5.16
C THR A 6 -8.14 -6.72 -4.76
N ASN A 7 -7.64 -7.46 -5.75
CA ASN A 7 -6.53 -8.39 -5.59
C ASN A 7 -5.23 -7.67 -5.24
N GLU A 8 -5.02 -6.46 -5.74
CA GLU A 8 -3.82 -5.67 -5.48
C GLU A 8 -3.67 -5.27 -4.00
N LEU A 9 -4.74 -4.78 -3.35
CA LEU A 9 -4.69 -4.44 -1.93
C LEU A 9 -4.45 -5.68 -1.05
N SER A 10 -5.16 -6.77 -1.32
CA SER A 10 -4.98 -8.02 -0.56
C SER A 10 -3.58 -8.62 -0.75
N SER A 11 -3.06 -8.60 -1.98
CA SER A 11 -1.72 -9.12 -2.29
C SER A 11 -0.63 -8.27 -1.65
N LEU A 12 -0.77 -6.94 -1.69
CA LEU A 12 0.15 -6.02 -1.03
C LEU A 12 0.16 -6.27 0.48
N ARG A 13 -1.02 -6.31 1.12
CA ARG A 13 -1.12 -6.59 2.57
C ARG A 13 -0.45 -7.90 2.96
N LYS A 14 -0.70 -8.98 2.19
CA LYS A 14 -0.08 -10.29 2.43
C LYS A 14 1.44 -10.24 2.27
N THR A 15 1.94 -9.53 1.26
CA THR A 15 3.38 -9.31 1.04
C THR A 15 4.02 -8.56 2.21
N LEU A 16 3.31 -7.60 2.78
CA LEU A 16 3.73 -6.87 3.97
C LEU A 16 3.61 -7.70 5.26
N GLY A 17 2.98 -8.88 5.21
CA GLY A 17 2.79 -9.75 6.38
C GLY A 17 1.81 -9.17 7.40
N LEU A 18 0.85 -8.36 6.96
CA LEU A 18 -0.12 -7.70 7.84
C LEU A 18 -1.48 -8.41 7.87
N THR A 19 -2.15 -8.33 9.02
CA THR A 19 -3.58 -8.62 9.16
C THR A 19 -4.44 -7.52 8.53
N GLN A 20 -5.72 -7.81 8.27
CA GLN A 20 -6.66 -6.79 7.78
C GLN A 20 -6.80 -5.60 8.75
N VAL A 21 -6.71 -5.87 10.05
CA VAL A 21 -6.83 -4.84 11.10
C VAL A 21 -5.62 -3.92 11.08
N GLU A 22 -4.40 -4.47 11.11
CA GLU A 22 -3.17 -3.67 11.08
C GLU A 22 -3.06 -2.83 9.81
N MET A 23 -3.44 -3.40 8.65
CA MET A 23 -3.44 -2.65 7.40
C MET A 23 -4.44 -1.50 7.42
N ALA A 24 -5.66 -1.73 7.93
CA ALA A 24 -6.67 -0.69 8.04
C ALA A 24 -6.22 0.45 8.98
N GLU A 25 -5.64 0.11 10.13
CA GLU A 25 -5.08 1.06 11.09
C GLU A 25 -3.96 1.90 10.46
N LYS A 26 -2.99 1.25 9.81
CA LYS A 26 -1.88 1.94 9.12
C LYS A 26 -2.36 2.80 7.95
N MET A 27 -3.44 2.40 7.27
CA MET A 27 -4.10 3.20 6.22
C MET A 27 -4.99 4.33 6.78
N GLY A 28 -5.17 4.43 8.10
CA GLY A 28 -6.01 5.45 8.71
C GLY A 28 -7.51 5.27 8.43
N MET A 29 -7.98 4.03 8.25
CA MET A 29 -9.38 3.74 7.97
C MET A 29 -9.96 2.66 8.89
N LYS A 30 -11.30 2.62 8.98
CA LYS A 30 -12.00 1.62 9.79
C LYS A 30 -11.79 0.23 9.18
N GLY A 31 -11.54 -0.77 10.02
CA GLY A 31 -11.36 -2.17 9.60
C GLY A 31 -12.51 -2.70 8.73
N ARG A 32 -13.76 -2.34 9.06
CA ARG A 32 -14.93 -2.67 8.23
C ARG A 32 -14.80 -2.09 6.81
N ALA A 33 -14.41 -0.83 6.67
CA ALA A 33 -14.25 -0.20 5.37
C ALA A 33 -13.14 -0.88 4.55
N TYR A 34 -12.01 -1.21 5.18
CA TYR A 34 -10.94 -1.96 4.54
C TYR A 34 -11.39 -3.36 4.08
N HIS A 35 -12.17 -4.07 4.91
CA HIS A 35 -12.71 -5.37 4.56
C HIS A 35 -13.68 -5.32 3.36
N GLU A 36 -14.52 -4.28 3.26
CA GLU A 36 -15.37 -4.07 2.07
C GLU A 36 -14.54 -3.81 0.80
N LEU A 37 -13.38 -3.14 0.91
CA LEU A 37 -12.46 -2.94 -0.21
C LEU A 37 -11.81 -4.26 -0.65
N GLU A 38 -11.26 -5.06 0.27
CA GLU A 38 -10.64 -6.33 -0.09
C GLU A 38 -11.63 -7.35 -0.65
N SER A 39 -12.87 -7.33 -0.19
CA SER A 39 -13.93 -8.23 -0.68
C SER A 39 -14.59 -7.74 -1.98
N GLY A 40 -14.21 -6.56 -2.49
CA GLY A 40 -14.80 -5.96 -3.69
C GLY A 40 -16.23 -5.43 -3.50
N ARG A 41 -16.75 -5.43 -2.27
CA ARG A 41 -18.06 -4.82 -1.96
C ARG A 41 -18.03 -3.29 -2.00
N SER A 42 -16.85 -2.70 -1.93
CA SER A 42 -16.62 -1.28 -2.18
C SER A 42 -15.53 -1.08 -3.22
N ALA A 43 -15.72 -0.11 -4.10
CA ALA A 43 -14.75 0.20 -5.15
C ALA A 43 -13.45 0.79 -4.56
N THR A 44 -12.32 0.25 -4.99
CA THR A 44 -11.00 0.83 -4.71
C THR A 44 -10.85 2.14 -5.48
N ARG A 45 -10.54 3.22 -4.75
CA ARG A 45 -10.31 4.57 -5.30
C ARG A 45 -8.85 4.95 -5.09
N GLN A 46 -8.39 5.97 -5.82
CA GLN A 46 -7.00 6.43 -5.75
C GLN A 46 -6.55 6.77 -4.32
N ILE A 47 -7.43 7.30 -3.48
CA ILE A 47 -7.12 7.58 -2.07
C ILE A 47 -6.74 6.31 -1.28
N HIS A 48 -7.36 5.16 -1.59
CA HIS A 48 -7.02 3.89 -0.95
C HIS A 48 -5.66 3.36 -1.46
N ILE A 49 -5.39 3.54 -2.76
CA ILE A 49 -4.11 3.16 -3.36
C ILE A 49 -2.98 3.98 -2.75
N ASN A 50 -3.11 5.31 -2.71
CA ASN A 50 -2.11 6.21 -2.14
C ASN A 50 -1.85 5.89 -0.66
N ALA A 51 -2.90 5.60 0.12
CA ALA A 51 -2.76 5.20 1.52
C ALA A 51 -2.01 3.87 1.65
N ALA A 52 -2.36 2.86 0.84
CA ALA A 52 -1.67 1.56 0.87
C ALA A 52 -0.20 1.66 0.41
N GLU A 53 0.09 2.47 -0.61
CA GLU A 53 1.44 2.77 -1.06
C GLU A 53 2.28 3.45 0.03
N ARG A 54 1.69 4.39 0.79
CA ARG A 54 2.35 5.03 1.93
C ARG A 54 2.70 4.02 3.01
N VAL A 55 1.78 3.11 3.36
CA VAL A 55 2.03 2.04 4.34
C VAL A 55 3.16 1.13 3.87
N ALA A 56 3.16 0.75 2.59
CA ALA A 56 4.20 -0.10 2.03
C ALA A 56 5.59 0.58 2.07
N LEU A 57 5.65 1.90 1.80
CA LEU A 57 6.87 2.69 1.96
C LEU A 57 7.37 2.68 3.41
N ASP A 58 6.48 2.96 4.38
CA ASP A 58 6.85 3.00 5.80
C ASP A 58 7.40 1.65 6.29
N ILE A 59 6.76 0.54 5.90
CA ILE A 59 7.21 -0.80 6.26
C ILE A 59 8.52 -1.17 5.56
N ALA A 60 8.70 -0.77 4.30
CA ALA A 60 9.96 -0.99 3.59
C ALA A 60 11.12 -0.29 4.28
N ILE A 61 10.91 0.93 4.76
CA ILE A 61 11.89 1.69 5.54
C ILE A 61 12.15 1.02 6.90
N GLU A 62 11.08 0.72 7.66
CA GLU A 62 11.17 0.09 8.99
C GLU A 62 11.93 -1.23 8.96
N ARG A 63 11.72 -2.06 7.93
CA ARG A 63 12.35 -3.37 7.78
C ARG A 63 13.66 -3.36 7.00
N GLY A 64 14.11 -2.19 6.54
CA GLY A 64 15.30 -2.07 5.69
C GLY A 64 15.21 -2.87 4.38
N ASN A 65 13.99 -3.11 3.88
CA ASN A 65 13.76 -3.91 2.67
C ASN A 65 12.98 -3.09 1.63
N PRO A 66 13.66 -2.43 0.68
CA PRO A 66 13.00 -1.59 -0.33
C PRO A 66 12.07 -2.39 -1.25
N MET A 67 12.23 -3.71 -1.38
CA MET A 67 11.40 -4.53 -2.27
C MET A 67 9.96 -4.70 -1.77
N LEU A 68 9.66 -4.33 -0.52
CA LEU A 68 8.30 -4.32 0.03
C LEU A 68 7.45 -3.16 -0.51
N ALA A 69 8.08 -2.07 -0.96
CA ALA A 69 7.38 -0.95 -1.56
C ALA A 69 7.06 -1.25 -3.05
N PRO A 70 5.87 -0.88 -3.57
CA PRO A 70 5.54 -0.99 -4.99
C PRO A 70 6.56 -0.30 -5.91
N VAL A 71 6.69 -0.76 -7.15
CA VAL A 71 7.69 -0.23 -8.11
C VAL A 71 7.52 1.28 -8.37
N THR A 72 6.27 1.76 -8.40
CA THR A 72 5.90 3.18 -8.52
C THR A 72 6.51 3.99 -7.39
N VAL A 73 6.31 3.53 -6.16
CA VAL A 73 6.83 4.14 -4.93
C VAL A 73 8.36 4.12 -4.90
N ARG A 74 9.00 2.99 -5.25
CA ARG A 74 10.47 2.91 -5.28
C ARG A 74 11.08 3.91 -6.26
N ARG A 75 10.49 4.04 -7.46
CA ARG A 75 10.95 5.01 -8.46
C ARG A 75 10.81 6.44 -7.96
N ALA A 76 9.65 6.78 -7.39
CA ALA A 76 9.42 8.11 -6.81
C ALA A 76 10.40 8.41 -5.66
N ALA A 77 10.64 7.44 -4.79
CA ALA A 77 11.58 7.57 -3.68
C ALA A 77 13.03 7.76 -4.15
N LEU A 78 13.46 7.04 -5.19
CA LEU A 78 14.80 7.22 -5.78
C LEU A 78 14.97 8.59 -6.43
N GLU A 79 13.96 9.05 -7.18
CA GLU A 79 14.00 10.38 -7.80
C GLU A 79 14.07 11.48 -6.74
N LEU A 80 13.23 11.38 -5.71
CA LEU A 80 13.26 12.31 -4.58
C LEU A 80 14.61 12.27 -3.84
N ALA A 81 15.13 11.07 -3.56
CA ALA A 81 16.41 10.92 -2.88
C ALA A 81 17.53 11.58 -3.67
N ARG A 82 17.57 11.41 -5.00
CA ARG A 82 18.55 12.07 -5.87
C ARG A 82 18.51 13.59 -5.75
N LEU A 83 17.32 14.18 -5.77
CA LEU A 83 17.15 15.63 -5.61
C LEU A 83 17.62 16.15 -4.24
N ILE A 84 17.55 15.31 -3.20
CA ILE A 84 17.99 15.63 -1.85
C ILE A 84 19.50 15.40 -1.67
N SER A 85 20.05 14.35 -2.29
CA SER A 85 21.43 13.90 -2.06
C SER A 85 22.47 14.40 -3.06
N GLY A 86 22.07 14.91 -4.23
CA GLY A 86 22.96 15.39 -5.30
C GLY A 86 23.38 14.27 -6.27
#